data_AF-A0A7X9AFE2-F1
#
_entry.id   AF-A0A7X9AFE2-F1
#
_cell.length_a   1.000
_cell.length_b   1.000
_cell.length_c   1.000
_cell.angle_alpha   90.00
_cell.angle_beta   90.00
_cell.angle_gamma   90.00
#
_symmetry.space_group_name_H-M   'P 1'
#
loop_
_entity.id
_entity.type
_entity.pdbx_description
1 polymer ?
#
loop_
_entity_poly.entity_id
_entity_poly.type
_entity_poly.pdbx_seq_one_letter_code
_entity_poly.pdbx_strand_id
1 'polypeptide(L)'
;MTSTSWPDGHLTMLYLEPAPEAPELSTRRQKVLIEALEGVCAEHGGRSLRKGRIGFLAVFPSARRALDCSLEIQKATARSPLGQNLRSVAHTVQDPQHGFAQGDYSGPDLDKTLKVAGLANPGQILVTNAARRSCAQSRELDWKAWRNRALGEDGLLETLWELLLEGVSRGEPGGGGREILGLAWQAVGRGGWEEAHQGFRSALERLRRAADRQGQALALNSLGAVLSRLERPQEAEKAFQEARNYAREVGDHELEALALQNLGILHFRAGRLQEAETLLTSCRHLRERMLARRGLARCLRLEAMVRRRAGDLSGAAESLDSSLEASEETQEARELACGWWARGLLDQDLGDQEAAETHLRKALEYAVAIEDRTVEARVLSNLGLLGHLQAQHARASRMHRSAQTILQEEGDSRALLRARVNAAASLLARGKTAETRKLLEECFDLGRAAEDQEVVGVALANLASLMDQGGDWAPAITVARRAAQILGLAGREDLQARVRSWLEEWAPGGGSPPRDQTDHLPI
;
A
#
# COMPACT_ATOMS: atom_id res chain seq x y z
N MET A 1 -53.79 -7.39 15.97
CA MET A 1 -53.00 -8.22 16.90
C MET A 1 -52.52 -9.47 16.20
N THR A 2 -51.30 -9.43 15.68
CA THR A 2 -50.45 -10.60 15.43
C THR A 2 -49.03 -10.13 15.74
N SER A 3 -48.60 -10.31 16.99
CA SER A 3 -47.23 -10.00 17.40
C SER A 3 -46.29 -10.99 16.72
N THR A 4 -45.58 -10.54 15.69
CA THR A 4 -44.40 -11.26 15.18
C THR A 4 -43.17 -10.58 15.76
N SER A 5 -42.82 -10.96 16.99
CA SER A 5 -41.48 -10.74 17.53
C SER A 5 -40.52 -11.64 16.75
N TRP A 6 -39.48 -11.05 16.17
CA TRP A 6 -38.39 -11.83 15.58
C TRP A 6 -37.58 -12.47 16.72
N PRO A 7 -37.25 -13.78 16.67
CA PRO A 7 -36.78 -14.51 17.86
C PRO A 7 -35.37 -14.15 18.32
N ASP A 8 -34.58 -13.50 17.46
CA ASP A 8 -33.17 -13.20 17.73
C ASP A 8 -32.96 -11.68 17.72
N GLY A 9 -32.40 -11.14 18.80
CA GLY A 9 -32.28 -9.70 19.12
C GLY A 9 -31.34 -8.89 18.21
N HIS A 10 -31.37 -9.11 16.90
CA HIS A 10 -30.58 -8.39 15.89
C HIS A 10 -31.51 -7.83 14.81
N LEU A 11 -31.56 -6.50 14.70
CA LEU A 11 -32.32 -5.80 13.66
C LEU A 11 -31.32 -4.99 12.82
N THR A 12 -31.26 -5.26 11.52
CA THR A 12 -30.42 -4.49 10.59
C THR A 12 -31.27 -3.51 9.80
N MET A 13 -31.03 -2.22 9.97
CA MET A 13 -31.68 -1.13 9.24
C MET A 13 -30.92 -0.82 7.95
N LEU A 14 -31.59 -0.85 6.82
CA LEU A 14 -31.08 -0.36 5.54
C LEU A 14 -31.68 1.01 5.27
N TYR A 15 -30.85 2.03 5.13
CA TYR A 15 -31.20 3.39 4.75
C TYR A 15 -30.70 3.69 3.34
N LEU A 16 -31.58 4.22 2.48
CA LEU A 16 -31.21 4.68 1.15
C LEU A 16 -31.37 6.20 1.09
N GLU A 17 -30.30 6.91 0.72
CA GLU A 17 -30.32 8.36 0.52
C GLU A 17 -29.84 8.76 -0.88
N PRO A 18 -30.29 9.91 -1.42
CA PRO A 18 -29.74 10.43 -2.66
C PRO A 18 -28.27 10.84 -2.49
N ALA A 19 -27.47 10.64 -3.53
CA ALA A 19 -26.13 11.17 -3.61
C ALA A 19 -26.18 12.72 -3.52
N PRO A 20 -25.16 13.38 -2.94
CA PRO A 20 -25.13 14.84 -2.77
C PRO A 20 -25.28 15.63 -4.07
N GLU A 21 -24.92 15.01 -5.20
CA GLU A 21 -24.93 15.59 -6.55
C GLU A 21 -26.16 15.15 -7.38
N ALA A 22 -27.09 14.41 -6.77
CA ALA A 22 -28.26 13.89 -7.45
C ALA A 22 -29.26 15.01 -7.80
N PRO A 23 -29.77 15.06 -9.05
CA PRO A 23 -30.83 16.00 -9.41
C PRO A 23 -32.12 15.70 -8.61
N GLU A 24 -32.81 16.75 -8.16
CA GLU A 24 -34.08 16.60 -7.42
C GLU A 24 -35.10 15.79 -8.23
N LEU A 25 -35.55 14.68 -7.65
CA LEU A 25 -36.53 13.80 -8.28
C LEU A 25 -37.95 14.32 -8.06
N SER A 26 -38.76 14.38 -9.13
CA SER A 26 -40.19 14.65 -8.99
C SER A 26 -40.88 13.65 -8.05
N THR A 27 -41.88 14.09 -7.28
CA THR A 27 -42.61 13.25 -6.31
C THR A 27 -43.17 11.96 -6.92
N ARG A 28 -43.59 12.00 -8.19
CA ARG A 28 -44.08 10.80 -8.91
C ARG A 28 -42.98 9.77 -9.15
N ARG A 29 -41.76 10.21 -9.50
CA ARG A 29 -40.59 9.33 -9.71
C ARG A 29 -40.06 8.76 -8.39
N GLN A 30 -40.11 9.55 -7.31
CA GLN A 30 -39.76 9.06 -5.97
C GLN A 30 -40.68 7.92 -5.52
N LYS A 31 -41.99 8.05 -5.76
CA LYS A 31 -42.97 7.02 -5.37
C LYS A 31 -42.73 5.68 -6.09
N VAL A 32 -42.50 5.71 -7.40
CA VAL A 32 -42.22 4.49 -8.20
C VAL A 32 -40.93 3.80 -7.75
N LEU A 33 -39.89 4.59 -7.45
CA LEU A 33 -38.62 4.07 -6.96
C LEU A 33 -38.78 3.39 -5.59
N ILE A 34 -39.51 4.02 -4.67
CA ILE A 34 -39.81 3.45 -3.34
C ILE A 34 -40.58 2.14 -3.45
N GLU A 35 -41.61 2.06 -4.31
CA GLU A 35 -42.40 0.84 -4.51
C GLU A 35 -41.56 -0.32 -5.08
N ALA A 36 -40.62 -0.03 -6.00
CA ALA A 36 -39.70 -1.04 -6.52
C ALA A 36 -38.73 -1.54 -5.44
N LEU A 37 -38.19 -0.64 -4.63
CA LEU A 37 -37.28 -0.98 -3.52
C LEU A 37 -37.98 -1.80 -2.43
N GLU A 38 -39.27 -1.56 -2.20
CA GLU A 38 -40.07 -2.39 -1.28
C GLU A 38 -40.20 -3.83 -1.74
N GLY A 39 -40.38 -4.06 -3.04
CA GLY A 39 -40.43 -5.41 -3.62
C GLY A 39 -39.12 -6.17 -3.35
N VAL A 40 -37.99 -5.55 -3.67
CA VAL A 40 -36.65 -6.15 -3.47
C VAL A 40 -36.39 -6.44 -1.98
N CYS A 41 -36.76 -5.51 -1.09
CA CYS A 41 -36.63 -5.72 0.36
C CYS A 41 -37.50 -6.86 0.88
N ALA A 42 -38.75 -6.97 0.41
CA ALA A 42 -39.66 -8.02 0.83
C ALA A 42 -39.18 -9.41 0.39
N GLU A 43 -38.63 -9.54 -0.81
CA GLU A 43 -38.01 -10.78 -1.32
C GLU A 43 -36.85 -11.26 -0.44
N HIS A 44 -36.09 -10.32 0.14
CA HIS A 44 -34.99 -10.61 1.07
C HIS A 44 -35.44 -10.70 2.54
N GLY A 45 -36.75 -10.73 2.79
CA GLY A 45 -37.35 -10.87 4.12
C GLY A 45 -37.24 -9.62 5.00
N GLY A 46 -37.02 -8.46 4.41
CA GLY A 46 -37.04 -7.16 5.07
C GLY A 46 -38.45 -6.56 5.15
N ARG A 47 -38.69 -5.71 6.16
CA ARG A 47 -39.94 -4.95 6.32
C ARG A 47 -39.66 -3.45 6.22
N SER A 48 -40.38 -2.76 5.35
CA SER A 48 -40.31 -1.29 5.18
C SER A 48 -40.93 -0.56 6.38
N LEU A 49 -40.23 0.43 6.94
CA LEU A 49 -40.67 1.22 8.10
C LEU A 49 -41.03 2.68 7.77
N ARG A 50 -40.49 3.27 6.69
CA ARG A 50 -40.84 4.66 6.30
C ARG A 50 -40.73 4.90 4.78
N LYS A 51 -41.73 5.61 4.24
CA LYS A 51 -41.74 6.23 2.90
C LYS A 51 -41.54 7.75 3.04
N GLY A 52 -40.30 8.22 3.14
CA GLY A 52 -39.98 9.66 3.22
C GLY A 52 -39.67 10.28 1.85
N ARG A 53 -39.74 11.62 1.75
CA ARG A 53 -39.42 12.38 0.51
C ARG A 53 -37.97 12.18 0.01
N ILE A 54 -37.05 11.76 0.88
CA ILE A 54 -35.60 11.74 0.59
C ILE A 54 -34.95 10.46 1.15
N GLY A 55 -35.74 9.44 1.51
CA GLY A 55 -35.11 8.19 1.95
C GLY A 55 -36.06 7.06 2.29
N PHE A 56 -35.53 5.85 2.16
CA PHE A 56 -36.21 4.59 2.38
C PHE A 56 -35.54 3.84 3.53
N LEU A 57 -36.34 3.32 4.47
CA LEU A 57 -35.86 2.58 5.64
C LEU A 57 -36.51 1.20 5.67
N ALA A 58 -35.70 0.14 5.66
CA ALA A 58 -36.16 -1.24 5.84
C ALA A 58 -35.39 -1.95 6.94
N VAL A 59 -36.04 -2.91 7.60
CA VAL A 59 -35.44 -3.69 8.69
C VAL A 59 -35.41 -5.17 8.34
N PHE A 60 -34.27 -5.80 8.59
CA PHE A 60 -33.99 -7.19 8.28
C PHE A 60 -33.65 -7.99 9.54
N PRO A 61 -33.96 -9.30 9.55
CA PRO A 61 -33.66 -10.18 10.68
C PRO A 61 -32.20 -10.63 10.77
N SER A 62 -31.36 -10.27 9.80
CA SER A 62 -29.91 -10.51 9.87
C SER A 62 -29.15 -9.53 8.96
N ALA A 63 -27.88 -9.26 9.31
CA ALA A 63 -27.00 -8.40 8.53
C ALA A 63 -26.76 -8.95 7.12
N ARG A 64 -26.70 -10.28 6.96
CA ARG A 64 -26.52 -10.95 5.66
C ARG A 64 -27.66 -10.64 4.70
N ARG A 65 -28.91 -10.75 5.16
CA ARG A 65 -30.08 -10.42 4.33
C ARG A 65 -30.16 -8.95 3.96
N ALA A 66 -29.74 -8.06 4.86
CA ALA A 66 -29.64 -6.63 4.56
C ALA A 66 -28.55 -6.34 3.50
N LEU A 67 -27.42 -7.04 3.57
CA LEU A 67 -26.32 -6.90 2.60
C LEU A 67 -26.70 -7.45 1.22
N ASP A 68 -27.29 -8.65 1.18
CA ASP A 68 -27.78 -9.27 -0.06
C ASP A 68 -28.83 -8.37 -0.74
N CYS A 69 -29.77 -7.82 0.04
CA CYS A 69 -30.73 -6.85 -0.43
C CYS A 69 -30.06 -5.55 -0.93
N SER A 70 -29.03 -5.06 -0.23
CA SER A 70 -28.29 -3.86 -0.63
C SER A 70 -27.56 -4.05 -1.96
N LEU A 71 -26.96 -5.22 -2.16
CA LEU A 71 -26.27 -5.60 -3.40
C LEU A 71 -27.25 -5.73 -4.57
N GLU A 72 -28.41 -6.36 -4.36
CA GLU A 72 -29.44 -6.46 -5.39
C GLU A 72 -30.07 -5.11 -5.72
N ILE A 73 -30.27 -4.24 -4.72
CA ILE A 73 -30.69 -2.86 -4.96
C ILE A 73 -29.63 -2.14 -5.81
N GLN A 74 -28.35 -2.23 -5.48
CA GLN A 74 -27.27 -1.62 -6.26
C GLN A 74 -27.20 -2.14 -7.70
N LYS A 75 -27.40 -3.45 -7.93
CA LYS A 75 -27.44 -4.04 -9.28
C LYS A 75 -28.67 -3.57 -10.07
N ALA A 76 -29.83 -3.55 -9.44
CA ALA A 76 -31.09 -3.10 -10.04
C ALA A 76 -31.05 -1.60 -10.36
N THR A 77 -30.32 -0.81 -9.55
CA THR A 77 -30.21 0.64 -9.70
C THR A 77 -29.05 1.07 -10.61
N ALA A 78 -28.02 0.26 -10.81
CA ALA A 78 -26.83 0.59 -11.62
C ALA A 78 -27.13 0.97 -13.08
N ARG A 79 -28.21 0.41 -13.66
CA ARG A 79 -28.64 0.65 -15.05
C ARG A 79 -29.66 1.78 -15.19
N SER A 80 -30.08 2.40 -14.08
CA SER A 80 -31.10 3.45 -14.05
C SER A 80 -30.48 4.79 -13.64
N PRO A 81 -30.71 5.90 -14.38
CA PRO A 81 -30.24 7.24 -13.98
C PRO A 81 -30.79 7.69 -12.61
N LEU A 82 -31.95 7.16 -12.21
CA LEU A 82 -32.54 7.36 -10.88
C LEU A 82 -31.76 6.62 -9.78
N GLY A 83 -31.16 5.50 -10.15
CA GLY A 83 -30.54 4.54 -9.25
C GLY A 83 -29.06 4.79 -8.98
N GLN A 84 -28.33 5.32 -9.96
CA GLN A 84 -26.94 5.80 -9.82
C GLN A 84 -26.80 6.91 -8.76
N ASN A 85 -27.92 7.53 -8.43
CA ASN A 85 -28.04 8.61 -7.47
C ASN A 85 -28.48 8.14 -6.09
N LEU A 86 -28.57 6.83 -5.80
CA LEU A 86 -28.92 6.31 -4.48
C LEU A 86 -27.71 5.66 -3.81
N ARG A 87 -27.47 6.03 -2.56
CA ARG A 87 -26.48 5.39 -1.67
C ARG A 87 -27.21 4.54 -0.64
N SER A 88 -26.75 3.30 -0.47
CA SER A 88 -27.29 2.34 0.50
C SER A 88 -26.40 2.24 1.73
N VAL A 89 -26.98 2.41 2.92
CA VAL A 89 -26.29 2.35 4.21
C VAL A 89 -26.98 1.32 5.10
N ALA A 90 -26.28 0.28 5.54
CA ALA A 90 -26.82 -0.74 6.44
C ALA A 90 -26.26 -0.59 7.87
N HIS A 91 -27.13 -0.66 8.88
CA HIS A 91 -26.81 -0.55 10.31
C HIS A 91 -27.41 -1.70 11.12
N THR A 92 -26.60 -2.52 11.77
CA THR A 92 -27.08 -3.59 12.66
C THR A 92 -27.12 -3.13 14.12
N VAL A 93 -28.29 -3.21 14.74
CA VAL A 93 -28.49 -2.90 16.16
C VAL A 93 -28.55 -4.21 16.96
N GLN A 94 -27.75 -4.29 18.02
CA GLN A 94 -27.74 -5.41 18.96
C GLN A 94 -28.56 -5.04 20.20
N ASP A 95 -29.68 -5.74 20.40
CA ASP A 95 -30.56 -5.77 21.58
C ASP A 95 -31.14 -4.43 22.07
N PRO A 96 -32.44 -4.17 21.85
CA PRO A 96 -33.22 -3.40 22.80
C PRO A 96 -34.07 -4.37 23.63
N GLN A 97 -33.82 -4.40 24.93
CA GLN A 97 -34.75 -4.94 25.95
C GLN A 97 -36.15 -4.29 25.92
N HIS A 98 -36.41 -3.41 24.95
CA HIS A 98 -37.71 -2.85 24.61
C HIS A 98 -37.95 -3.18 23.14
N GLY A 99 -38.78 -4.19 22.87
CA GLY A 99 -39.22 -4.48 21.51
C GLY A 99 -39.76 -3.19 20.86
N PHE A 100 -39.46 -2.99 19.58
CA PHE A 100 -40.09 -1.96 18.77
C PHE A 100 -41.60 -2.28 18.70
N ALA A 101 -42.36 -1.84 19.68
CA ALA A 101 -43.81 -1.95 19.68
C ALA A 101 -44.35 -1.03 18.57
N GLN A 102 -45.36 -1.51 17.85
CA GLN A 102 -46.12 -0.73 16.87
C GLN A 102 -46.63 0.57 17.50
N GLY A 103 -45.92 1.65 17.29
CA GLY A 103 -46.39 3.00 17.56
C GLY A 103 -46.08 3.84 16.33
N ASP A 104 -47.07 4.59 15.84
CA ASP A 104 -46.90 5.50 14.72
C ASP A 104 -45.81 6.52 15.04
N TYR A 105 -44.60 6.31 14.49
CA TYR A 105 -43.48 7.23 14.59
C TYR A 105 -43.68 8.39 13.61
N SER A 106 -44.64 9.27 13.90
CA SER A 106 -44.85 10.53 13.18
C SER A 106 -44.20 11.68 13.94
N GLY A 107 -43.33 12.45 13.27
CA GLY A 107 -42.81 13.71 13.79
C GLY A 107 -41.64 13.59 14.80
N PRO A 108 -41.45 14.61 15.68
CA PRO A 108 -40.19 15.00 16.32
C PRO A 108 -39.53 13.98 17.26
N ASP A 109 -40.09 12.78 17.41
CA ASP A 109 -39.51 11.69 18.20
C ASP A 109 -38.44 10.88 17.45
N LEU A 110 -38.29 11.00 16.12
CA LEU A 110 -37.18 10.38 15.40
C LEU A 110 -35.82 10.95 15.85
N ASP A 111 -35.77 12.23 16.17
CA ASP A 111 -34.57 12.90 16.69
C ASP A 111 -34.20 12.40 18.09
N LYS A 112 -35.22 12.00 18.87
CA LYS A 112 -35.01 11.29 20.13
C LYS A 112 -34.58 9.85 19.91
N THR A 113 -35.15 9.14 18.94
CA THR A 113 -34.73 7.76 18.62
C THR A 113 -33.30 7.71 18.08
N LEU A 114 -32.91 8.66 17.23
CA LEU A 114 -31.53 8.84 16.74
C LEU A 114 -30.57 9.26 17.86
N LYS A 115 -31.00 10.12 18.81
CA LYS A 115 -30.22 10.45 20.02
C LYS A 115 -30.07 9.28 20.98
N VAL A 116 -31.12 8.49 21.21
CA VAL A 116 -31.08 7.27 22.02
C VAL A 116 -30.18 6.22 21.36
N ALA A 117 -30.10 6.21 20.02
CA ALA A 117 -29.15 5.41 19.23
C ALA A 117 -27.75 6.06 19.05
N GLY A 118 -27.50 7.24 19.64
CA GLY A 118 -26.18 7.91 19.59
C GLY A 118 -25.76 8.48 18.23
N LEU A 119 -26.68 8.81 17.34
CA LEU A 119 -26.43 9.33 16.00
C LEU A 119 -26.75 10.83 15.93
N ALA A 120 -25.71 11.67 15.83
CA ALA A 120 -25.83 13.09 15.50
C ALA A 120 -25.20 13.34 14.11
N ASN A 121 -25.99 13.92 13.21
CA ASN A 121 -25.71 14.33 11.83
C ASN A 121 -25.57 13.22 10.74
N PRO A 122 -26.35 13.31 9.62
CA PRO A 122 -26.33 12.33 8.53
C PRO A 122 -25.06 12.33 7.65
N GLY A 123 -24.25 13.39 7.69
CA GLY A 123 -23.04 13.52 6.86
C GLY A 123 -21.78 12.82 7.38
N GLN A 124 -21.89 12.01 8.44
CA GLN A 124 -20.77 11.25 9.01
C GLN A 124 -21.17 9.77 9.15
N ILE A 125 -21.18 9.07 8.02
CA ILE A 125 -21.40 7.62 7.95
C ILE A 125 -20.24 6.92 8.65
N LEU A 126 -20.56 6.08 9.65
CA LEU A 126 -19.58 5.47 10.56
C LEU A 126 -19.74 3.95 10.64
N VAL A 127 -18.59 3.32 10.39
CA VAL A 127 -18.19 1.94 10.66
C VAL A 127 -18.56 1.53 12.09
N THR A 128 -18.89 0.25 12.25
CA THR A 128 -19.40 -0.42 13.47
C THR A 128 -18.71 0.01 14.77
N ASN A 129 -19.46 0.05 15.88
CA ASN A 129 -19.08 0.68 17.16
C ASN A 129 -17.77 0.16 17.82
N ALA A 130 -17.20 -0.98 17.40
CA ALA A 130 -15.84 -1.39 17.80
C ALA A 130 -14.76 -0.65 17.01
N ALA A 131 -14.93 -0.53 15.68
CA ALA A 131 -14.15 0.37 14.84
C ALA A 131 -14.37 1.83 15.25
N ARG A 132 -15.56 2.22 15.75
CA ARG A 132 -15.85 3.57 16.26
C ARG A 132 -15.18 3.86 17.61
N ARG A 133 -14.97 2.89 18.50
CA ARG A 133 -14.13 3.12 19.70
C ARG A 133 -12.65 3.21 19.35
N SER A 134 -12.22 2.46 18.34
CA SER A 134 -10.89 2.57 17.73
C SER A 134 -10.71 3.88 16.92
N CYS A 135 -11.78 4.38 16.28
CA CYS A 135 -11.82 5.59 15.45
C CYS A 135 -12.22 6.88 16.18
N ALA A 136 -12.89 6.80 17.34
CA ALA A 136 -13.23 7.99 18.13
C ALA A 136 -11.97 8.62 18.74
N GLN A 137 -10.92 7.82 18.97
CA GLN A 137 -9.56 8.31 19.20
C GLN A 137 -8.81 8.67 17.89
N SER A 138 -9.32 8.28 16.72
CA SER A 138 -8.72 8.55 15.40
C SER A 138 -9.26 9.80 14.68
N ARG A 139 -10.05 10.66 15.33
CA ARG A 139 -10.29 12.03 14.82
C ARG A 139 -8.99 12.83 14.68
N GLU A 140 -7.87 12.32 15.21
CA GLU A 140 -6.51 12.85 15.10
C GLU A 140 -5.61 12.16 14.06
N LEU A 141 -6.04 11.06 13.42
CA LEU A 141 -5.21 10.34 12.44
C LEU A 141 -5.72 10.62 11.02
N ASP A 142 -5.05 11.53 10.31
CA ASP A 142 -5.17 11.67 8.86
C ASP A 142 -4.82 10.33 8.20
N TRP A 143 -5.81 9.68 7.59
CA TRP A 143 -5.67 8.35 6.99
C TRP A 143 -4.67 8.35 5.83
N LYS A 144 -4.50 9.48 5.13
CA LYS A 144 -3.53 9.62 4.03
C LYS A 144 -2.12 9.62 4.59
N ALA A 145 -1.87 10.42 5.62
CA ALA A 145 -0.60 10.43 6.35
C ALA A 145 -0.34 9.10 7.09
N TRP A 146 -1.38 8.41 7.56
CA TRP A 146 -1.26 7.04 8.07
C TRP A 146 -0.79 6.09 6.98
N ARG A 147 -1.45 6.11 5.81
CA ARG A 147 -1.14 5.25 4.67
C ARG A 147 0.30 5.47 4.20
N ASN A 148 0.70 6.72 3.95
CA ASN A 148 2.04 7.03 3.45
C ASN A 148 3.13 6.58 4.45
N ARG A 149 2.94 6.80 5.76
CA ARG A 149 3.87 6.33 6.81
C ARG A 149 3.90 4.82 6.97
N ALA A 150 2.74 4.16 6.92
CA ALA A 150 2.62 2.72 7.08
C ALA A 150 3.24 1.97 5.90
N LEU A 151 3.19 2.51 4.69
CA LEU A 151 3.64 1.82 3.49
C LEU A 151 5.15 1.86 3.31
N GLY A 152 5.81 2.95 3.70
CA GLY A 152 7.23 3.17 3.42
C GLY A 152 7.59 2.84 1.97
N GLU A 153 8.86 2.52 1.70
CA GLU A 153 9.31 2.16 0.34
C GLU A 153 8.71 0.85 -0.21
N ASP A 154 7.98 0.11 0.62
CA ASP A 154 7.94 -1.34 0.59
C ASP A 154 6.55 -1.94 0.40
N GLY A 155 5.49 -1.20 0.73
CA GLY A 155 4.09 -1.61 0.51
C GLY A 155 3.65 -2.87 1.27
N LEU A 156 4.52 -3.46 2.10
CA LEU A 156 4.31 -4.71 2.85
C LEU A 156 3.07 -4.68 3.76
N LEU A 157 2.65 -3.48 4.15
CA LEU A 157 1.67 -3.25 5.21
C LEU A 157 0.26 -2.88 4.68
N GLU A 158 0.09 -2.58 3.38
CA GLU A 158 -1.21 -2.14 2.83
C GLU A 158 -2.29 -3.22 2.88
N THR A 159 -1.97 -4.38 2.30
CA THR A 159 -2.94 -5.46 2.06
C THR A 159 -3.38 -6.07 3.39
N LEU A 160 -2.50 -6.05 4.39
CA LEU A 160 -2.79 -6.59 5.72
C LEU A 160 -3.79 -5.74 6.50
N TRP A 161 -3.81 -4.42 6.30
CA TRP A 161 -4.80 -3.53 6.90
C TRP A 161 -6.19 -3.71 6.27
N GLU A 162 -6.25 -3.84 4.94
CA GLU A 162 -7.51 -4.12 4.25
C GLU A 162 -8.11 -5.45 4.69
N LEU A 163 -7.28 -6.50 4.79
CA LEU A 163 -7.70 -7.81 5.30
C LEU A 163 -8.08 -7.78 6.78
N LEU A 164 -7.45 -6.95 7.59
CA LEU A 164 -7.87 -6.72 8.97
C LEU A 164 -9.27 -6.07 9.01
N LEU A 165 -9.52 -5.03 8.20
CA LEU A 165 -10.83 -4.37 8.15
C LEU A 165 -11.93 -5.33 7.66
N GLU A 166 -11.63 -6.18 6.68
CA GLU A 166 -12.53 -7.25 6.24
C GLU A 166 -12.74 -8.33 7.31
N GLY A 167 -11.69 -8.73 8.03
CA GLY A 167 -11.77 -9.71 9.11
C GLY A 167 -12.45 -9.21 10.39
N VAL A 168 -12.34 -7.91 10.69
CA VAL A 168 -13.03 -7.24 11.80
C VAL A 168 -14.50 -6.99 11.46
N SER A 169 -14.82 -6.70 10.20
CA SER A 169 -16.21 -6.52 9.74
C SER A 169 -17.00 -7.82 9.65
N ARG A 170 -16.34 -8.99 9.57
CA ARG A 170 -16.97 -10.32 9.69
C ARG A 170 -17.48 -10.65 11.09
N GLY A 171 -17.19 -9.84 12.11
CA GLY A 171 -17.85 -9.90 13.42
C GLY A 171 -17.61 -11.19 14.21
N GLU A 172 -16.52 -11.92 13.93
CA GLU A 172 -16.21 -13.14 14.66
C GLU A 172 -15.73 -12.83 16.09
N PRO A 173 -16.25 -13.51 17.12
CA PRO A 173 -15.92 -13.25 18.52
C PRO A 173 -14.51 -13.77 18.84
N GLY A 174 -13.49 -13.05 18.40
CA GLY A 174 -12.08 -13.42 18.55
C GLY A 174 -11.43 -12.88 19.82
N GLY A 175 -11.86 -13.36 21.01
CA GLY A 175 -11.06 -13.40 22.27
C GLY A 175 -10.15 -12.21 22.65
N GLY A 176 -10.47 -10.98 22.22
CA GLY A 176 -9.63 -9.78 22.35
C GLY A 176 -8.34 -9.77 21.49
N GLY A 177 -7.99 -10.85 20.79
CA GLY A 177 -6.76 -10.93 19.99
C GLY A 177 -6.80 -10.06 18.74
N ARG A 178 -7.93 -10.07 18.01
CA ARG A 178 -8.13 -9.24 16.81
C ARG A 178 -8.21 -7.75 17.14
N GLU A 179 -8.67 -7.39 18.33
CA GLU A 179 -8.67 -6.00 18.81
C GLU A 179 -7.25 -5.49 19.04
N ILE A 180 -6.36 -6.31 19.62
CA ILE A 180 -4.95 -5.96 19.79
C ILE A 180 -4.25 -5.81 18.44
N LEU A 181 -4.61 -6.61 17.42
CA LEU A 181 -4.11 -6.39 16.06
C LEU A 181 -4.47 -4.98 15.58
N GLY A 182 -5.72 -4.54 15.76
CA GLY A 182 -6.14 -3.18 15.42
C GLY A 182 -5.31 -2.10 16.09
N LEU A 183 -5.04 -2.24 17.39
CA LEU A 183 -4.19 -1.29 18.13
C LEU A 183 -2.73 -1.30 17.64
N ALA A 184 -2.18 -2.46 17.32
CA ALA A 184 -0.84 -2.58 16.75
C ALA A 184 -0.74 -1.89 15.37
N TRP A 185 -1.79 -2.01 14.55
CA TRP A 185 -1.91 -1.29 13.28
C TRP A 185 -2.02 0.24 13.45
N GLN A 186 -2.65 0.71 14.52
CA GLN A 186 -2.61 2.13 14.84
C GLN A 186 -1.21 2.60 15.22
N ALA A 187 -0.46 1.78 15.96
CA ALA A 187 0.93 2.07 16.30
C ALA A 187 1.81 2.17 15.05
N VAL A 188 1.65 1.25 14.07
CA VAL A 188 2.28 1.34 12.74
C VAL A 188 1.99 2.71 12.10
N GLY A 189 0.72 3.12 12.12
CA GLY A 189 0.28 4.40 11.59
C GLY A 189 0.91 5.65 12.18
N ARG A 190 1.29 5.59 13.46
CA ARG A 190 1.99 6.65 14.16
C ARG A 190 3.51 6.59 13.96
N GLY A 191 4.03 5.57 13.26
CA GLY A 191 5.45 5.28 13.16
C GLY A 191 6.04 4.59 14.42
N GLY A 192 5.19 4.10 15.33
CA GLY A 192 5.59 3.40 16.54
C GLY A 192 5.91 1.92 16.27
N TRP A 193 7.01 1.63 15.59
CA TRP A 193 7.37 0.28 15.14
C TRP A 193 7.57 -0.72 16.28
N GLU A 194 8.24 -0.31 17.36
CA GLU A 194 8.44 -1.13 18.57
C GLU A 194 7.13 -1.41 19.30
N GLU A 195 6.26 -0.40 19.40
CA GLU A 195 4.92 -0.55 19.98
C GLU A 195 4.10 -1.53 19.13
N ALA A 196 4.12 -1.39 17.80
CA ALA A 196 3.47 -2.29 16.88
C ALA A 196 4.00 -3.72 16.99
N HIS A 197 5.32 -3.90 17.07
CA HIS A 197 5.96 -5.21 17.26
C HIS A 197 5.46 -5.90 18.55
N GLN A 198 5.43 -5.19 19.68
CA GLN A 198 4.89 -5.74 20.93
C GLN A 198 3.38 -6.02 20.85
N GLY A 199 2.63 -5.12 20.20
CA GLY A 199 1.20 -5.29 19.96
C GLY A 199 0.89 -6.54 19.14
N PHE A 200 1.55 -6.73 17.99
CA PHE A 200 1.38 -7.91 17.14
C PHE A 200 1.80 -9.19 17.85
N ARG A 201 2.88 -9.17 18.65
CA ARG A 201 3.29 -10.33 19.46
C ARG A 201 2.26 -10.69 20.51
N SER A 202 1.72 -9.70 21.24
CA SER A 202 0.66 -9.89 22.23
C SER A 202 -0.63 -10.42 21.60
N ALA A 203 -1.02 -9.87 20.44
CA ALA A 203 -2.15 -10.36 19.67
C ALA A 203 -1.97 -11.82 19.25
N LEU A 204 -0.79 -12.17 18.71
CA LEU A 204 -0.46 -13.54 18.30
C LEU A 204 -0.60 -14.52 19.47
N GLU A 205 -0.11 -14.18 20.66
CA GLU A 205 -0.27 -15.05 21.83
C GLU A 205 -1.74 -15.25 22.24
N ARG A 206 -2.57 -14.20 22.15
CA ARG A 206 -4.00 -14.34 22.42
C ARG A 206 -4.71 -15.19 21.37
N LEU A 207 -4.38 -15.00 20.10
CA LEU A 207 -4.94 -15.75 18.98
C LEU A 207 -4.54 -17.22 19.04
N ARG A 208 -3.32 -17.53 19.53
CA ARG A 208 -2.88 -18.89 19.86
C ARG A 208 -3.74 -19.52 20.97
N ARG A 209 -3.98 -18.80 22.08
CA ARG A 209 -4.84 -19.30 23.19
C ARG A 209 -6.29 -19.51 22.74
N ALA A 210 -6.78 -18.68 21.83
CA ALA A 210 -8.12 -18.79 21.25
C ALA A 210 -8.21 -19.82 20.10
N ALA A 211 -7.09 -20.44 19.71
CA ALA A 211 -6.99 -21.33 18.55
C ALA A 211 -7.49 -20.70 17.22
N ASP A 212 -7.47 -19.37 17.09
CA ASP A 212 -7.82 -18.65 15.86
C ASP A 212 -6.65 -18.72 14.88
N ARG A 213 -6.61 -19.77 14.04
CA ARG A 213 -5.53 -19.98 13.07
C ARG A 213 -5.46 -18.89 11.99
N GLN A 214 -6.60 -18.38 11.53
CA GLN A 214 -6.63 -17.30 10.54
C GLN A 214 -6.07 -16.00 11.14
N GLY A 215 -6.47 -15.67 12.37
CA GLY A 215 -5.92 -14.55 13.12
C GLY A 215 -4.42 -14.69 13.38
N GLN A 216 -3.94 -15.91 13.68
CA GLN A 216 -2.50 -16.19 13.83
C GLN A 216 -1.74 -15.91 12.52
N ALA A 217 -2.26 -16.36 11.37
CA ALA A 217 -1.65 -16.08 10.07
C ALA A 217 -1.56 -14.57 9.79
N LEU A 218 -2.65 -13.84 10.04
CA LEU A 218 -2.67 -12.38 9.90
C LEU A 218 -1.66 -11.69 10.84
N ALA A 219 -1.64 -12.08 12.12
CA ALA A 219 -0.72 -11.53 13.12
C ALA A 219 0.74 -11.77 12.75
N LEU A 220 1.07 -12.97 12.29
CA LEU A 220 2.43 -13.35 11.87
C LEU A 220 2.86 -12.60 10.61
N ASN A 221 1.97 -12.42 9.63
CA ASN A 221 2.28 -11.60 8.46
C ASN A 221 2.55 -10.14 8.87
N SER A 222 1.73 -9.55 9.73
CA SER A 222 1.96 -8.18 10.22
C SER A 222 3.24 -8.05 11.03
N LEU A 223 3.51 -9.04 11.90
CA LEU A 223 4.74 -9.10 12.68
C LEU A 223 5.96 -9.19 11.76
N GLY A 224 5.91 -10.01 10.72
CA GLY A 224 6.97 -10.12 9.73
C GLY A 224 7.26 -8.79 9.02
N ALA A 225 6.21 -8.05 8.64
CA ALA A 225 6.36 -6.75 8.00
C ALA A 225 7.00 -5.71 8.93
N VAL A 226 6.58 -5.66 10.20
CA VAL A 226 7.22 -4.79 11.20
C VAL A 226 8.67 -5.20 11.49
N LEU A 227 8.94 -6.50 11.66
CA LEU A 227 10.31 -7.01 11.85
C LEU A 227 11.22 -6.67 10.68
N SER A 228 10.70 -6.71 9.45
CA SER A 228 11.44 -6.28 8.27
C SER A 228 11.76 -4.78 8.31
N ARG A 229 10.86 -3.93 8.83
CA ARG A 229 11.10 -2.49 9.01
C ARG A 229 12.12 -2.21 10.12
N LEU A 230 12.17 -3.07 11.12
CA LEU A 230 13.09 -3.04 12.27
C LEU A 230 14.46 -3.68 11.98
N GLU A 231 14.82 -3.93 10.71
CA GLU A 231 16.09 -4.59 10.33
C GLU A 231 16.33 -5.94 10.99
N ARG A 232 15.26 -6.72 11.18
CA ARG A 232 15.31 -8.10 11.71
C ARG A 232 14.86 -9.11 10.65
N PRO A 233 15.56 -9.20 9.49
CA PRO A 233 15.08 -9.96 8.34
C PRO A 233 14.96 -11.46 8.60
N GLN A 234 15.84 -12.06 9.41
CA GLN A 234 15.76 -13.51 9.70
C GLN A 234 14.52 -13.84 10.55
N GLU A 235 14.10 -12.93 11.43
CA GLU A 235 12.88 -13.10 12.22
C GLU A 235 11.63 -12.81 11.38
N ALA A 236 11.70 -11.83 10.49
CA ALA A 236 10.66 -11.55 9.51
C ALA A 236 10.39 -12.76 8.60
N GLU A 237 11.45 -13.39 8.09
CA GLU A 237 11.36 -14.58 7.23
C GLU A 237 10.64 -15.73 7.94
N LYS A 238 11.01 -16.01 9.20
CA LYS A 238 10.34 -17.01 10.03
C LYS A 238 8.85 -16.68 10.22
N ALA A 239 8.55 -15.43 10.55
CA ALA A 239 7.17 -15.00 10.77
C ALA A 239 6.32 -15.15 9.50
N PHE A 240 6.80 -14.73 8.34
CA PHE A 240 6.09 -14.91 7.08
C PHE A 240 5.95 -16.39 6.68
N GLN A 241 6.97 -17.21 6.92
CA GLN A 241 6.89 -18.64 6.62
C GLN A 241 5.88 -19.36 7.53
N GLU A 242 5.81 -19.01 8.81
CA GLU A 242 4.76 -19.49 9.71
C GLU A 242 3.38 -19.00 9.25
N ALA A 243 3.24 -17.72 8.88
CA ALA A 243 1.98 -17.16 8.40
C ALA A 243 1.46 -17.90 7.16
N ARG A 244 2.34 -18.15 6.19
CA ARG A 244 2.04 -18.93 4.98
C ARG A 244 1.54 -20.33 5.32
N ASN A 245 2.20 -21.02 6.25
CA ASN A 245 1.81 -22.37 6.64
C ASN A 245 0.42 -22.37 7.30
N TYR A 246 0.15 -21.46 8.23
CA TYR A 246 -1.18 -21.33 8.84
C TYR A 246 -2.26 -20.99 7.83
N ALA A 247 -2.01 -20.04 6.93
CA ALA A 247 -2.95 -19.66 5.88
C ALA A 247 -3.30 -20.85 4.97
N ARG A 248 -2.29 -21.64 4.59
CA ARG A 248 -2.48 -22.88 3.82
C ARG A 248 -3.28 -23.93 4.59
N GLU A 249 -3.01 -24.13 5.88
CA GLU A 249 -3.74 -25.10 6.72
C GLU A 249 -5.24 -24.78 6.81
N VAL A 250 -5.61 -23.49 6.85
CA VAL A 250 -7.01 -23.06 6.93
C VAL A 250 -7.65 -22.82 5.55
N GLY A 251 -6.89 -22.98 4.46
CA GLY A 251 -7.36 -22.72 3.10
C GLY A 251 -7.59 -21.23 2.77
N ASP A 252 -6.97 -20.32 3.52
CA ASP A 252 -7.02 -18.87 3.24
C ASP A 252 -5.94 -18.52 2.21
N HIS A 253 -6.30 -18.67 0.94
CA HIS A 253 -5.37 -18.47 -0.17
C HIS A 253 -4.96 -16.99 -0.37
N GLU A 254 -5.76 -16.01 0.09
CA GLU A 254 -5.36 -14.59 0.05
C GLU A 254 -4.24 -14.31 1.05
N LEU A 255 -4.37 -14.80 2.29
CA LEU A 255 -3.30 -14.68 3.30
C LEU A 255 -2.05 -15.47 2.90
N GLU A 256 -2.20 -16.62 2.23
CA GLU A 256 -1.08 -17.39 1.69
C GLU A 256 -0.35 -16.61 0.60
N ALA A 257 -1.08 -16.03 -0.37
CA ALA A 257 -0.51 -15.22 -1.44
C ALA A 257 0.23 -14.00 -0.89
N LEU A 258 -0.32 -13.35 0.14
CA LEU A 258 0.29 -12.21 0.80
C LEU A 258 1.58 -12.58 1.55
N ALA A 259 1.60 -13.73 2.22
CA ALA A 259 2.82 -14.22 2.87
C ALA A 259 3.92 -14.54 1.84
N LEU A 260 3.55 -15.17 0.71
CA LEU A 260 4.47 -15.44 -0.40
C LEU A 260 5.05 -14.15 -0.99
N GLN A 261 4.19 -13.15 -1.20
CA GLN A 261 4.60 -11.85 -1.70
C GLN A 261 5.58 -11.15 -0.75
N ASN A 262 5.29 -11.14 0.55
CA ASN A 262 6.15 -10.51 1.54
C ASN A 262 7.50 -11.23 1.69
N LEU A 263 7.51 -12.56 1.62
CA LEU A 263 8.76 -13.34 1.50
C LEU A 263 9.53 -12.94 0.23
N GLY A 264 8.85 -12.85 -0.92
CA GLY A 264 9.47 -12.45 -2.18
C GLY A 264 10.16 -11.09 -2.08
N ILE A 265 9.50 -10.10 -1.47
CA ILE A 265 10.08 -8.77 -1.21
C ILE A 265 11.29 -8.87 -0.27
N LEU A 266 11.19 -9.63 0.81
CA LEU A 266 12.28 -9.80 1.78
C LEU A 266 13.53 -10.43 1.13
N HIS A 267 13.34 -11.46 0.30
CA HIS A 267 14.43 -12.09 -0.46
C HIS A 267 15.00 -11.15 -1.52
N PHE A 268 14.16 -10.38 -2.22
CA PHE A 268 14.60 -9.38 -3.19
C PHE A 268 15.51 -8.32 -2.54
N ARG A 269 15.13 -7.80 -1.36
CA ARG A 269 15.99 -6.84 -0.64
C ARG A 269 17.32 -7.46 -0.22
N ALA A 270 17.31 -8.73 0.21
CA ALA A 270 18.52 -9.45 0.56
C ALA A 270 19.40 -9.84 -0.64
N GLY A 271 19.01 -9.50 -1.88
CA GLY A 271 19.74 -9.88 -3.10
C GLY A 271 19.56 -11.35 -3.49
N ARG A 272 18.69 -12.09 -2.81
CA ARG A 272 18.35 -13.49 -3.10
C ARG A 272 17.31 -13.57 -4.23
N LEU A 273 17.73 -13.17 -5.43
CA LEU A 273 16.84 -12.93 -6.57
C LEU A 273 16.14 -14.22 -7.04
N GLN A 274 16.83 -15.35 -7.06
CA GLN A 274 16.26 -16.63 -7.49
C GLN A 274 15.14 -17.12 -6.54
N GLU A 275 15.36 -17.00 -5.23
CA GLU A 275 14.34 -17.33 -4.24
C GLU A 275 13.17 -16.36 -4.31
N ALA A 276 13.44 -15.06 -4.49
CA ALA A 276 12.40 -14.05 -4.66
C ALA A 276 11.52 -14.33 -5.88
N GLU A 277 12.11 -14.65 -7.04
CA GLU A 277 11.37 -15.01 -8.25
C GLU A 277 10.52 -16.26 -8.05
N THR A 278 11.06 -17.29 -7.39
CA THR A 278 10.33 -18.53 -7.09
C THR A 278 9.09 -18.27 -6.21
N LEU A 279 9.25 -17.42 -5.19
CA LEU A 279 8.17 -17.03 -4.28
C LEU A 279 7.10 -16.20 -4.99
N LEU A 280 7.50 -15.22 -5.80
CA LEU A 280 6.58 -14.36 -6.54
C LEU A 280 5.87 -15.10 -7.67
N THR A 281 6.55 -16.02 -8.35
CA THR A 281 5.93 -16.95 -9.30
C THR A 281 4.87 -17.80 -8.60
N SER A 282 5.15 -18.29 -7.38
CA SER A 282 4.17 -19.02 -6.58
C SER A 282 2.99 -18.13 -6.16
N CYS A 283 3.22 -16.86 -5.78
CA CYS A 283 2.16 -15.88 -5.51
C CYS A 283 1.26 -15.72 -6.75
N ARG A 284 1.87 -15.47 -7.91
CA ARG A 284 1.18 -15.25 -9.17
C ARG A 284 0.27 -16.44 -9.53
N HIS A 285 0.82 -17.65 -9.53
CA HIS A 285 0.04 -18.86 -9.83
C HIS A 285 -1.12 -19.06 -8.85
N LEU A 286 -0.93 -18.73 -7.57
CA LEU A 286 -2.00 -18.83 -6.58
C LEU A 286 -3.12 -17.81 -6.87
N ARG A 287 -2.77 -16.55 -7.13
CA ARG A 287 -3.73 -15.49 -7.48
C ARG A 287 -4.46 -15.75 -8.79
N GLU A 288 -3.76 -16.23 -9.82
CA GLU A 288 -4.35 -16.65 -11.09
C GLU A 288 -5.38 -17.77 -10.89
N ARG A 289 -5.06 -18.80 -10.10
CA ARG A 289 -5.98 -19.90 -9.79
C ARG A 289 -7.23 -19.46 -9.04
N MET A 290 -7.10 -18.42 -8.20
CA MET A 290 -8.24 -17.85 -7.48
C MET A 290 -9.10 -16.93 -8.36
N LEU A 291 -8.67 -16.64 -9.60
CA LEU A 291 -9.19 -15.55 -10.41
C LEU A 291 -9.15 -14.20 -9.66
N ALA A 292 -8.23 -14.08 -8.69
CA ALA A 292 -8.05 -12.90 -7.88
C ALA A 292 -7.22 -11.88 -8.67
N ARG A 293 -7.92 -10.94 -9.32
CA ARG A 293 -7.28 -9.85 -10.06
C ARG A 293 -6.66 -8.81 -9.12
N ARG A 294 -7.28 -8.59 -7.96
CA ARG A 294 -6.74 -7.71 -6.92
C ARG A 294 -5.45 -8.28 -6.35
N GLY A 295 -4.40 -7.47 -6.28
CA GLY A 295 -3.06 -7.88 -5.82
C GLY A 295 -2.24 -8.72 -6.81
N LEU A 296 -2.83 -9.19 -7.93
CA LEU A 296 -2.09 -9.89 -9.00
C LEU A 296 -1.11 -8.94 -9.67
N ALA A 297 -1.58 -7.73 -10.02
CA ALA A 297 -0.74 -6.67 -10.56
C ALA A 297 0.50 -6.41 -9.69
N ARG A 298 0.30 -6.33 -8.37
CA ARG A 298 1.40 -6.15 -7.43
C ARG A 298 2.42 -7.29 -7.47
N CYS A 299 1.97 -8.55 -7.50
CA CYS A 299 2.89 -9.70 -7.60
C CYS A 299 3.64 -9.71 -8.94
N LEU A 300 2.97 -9.43 -10.07
CA LEU A 300 3.58 -9.32 -11.40
C LEU A 300 4.62 -8.21 -11.49
N ARG A 301 4.31 -7.02 -10.95
CA ARG A 301 5.26 -5.90 -10.91
C ARG A 301 6.51 -6.23 -10.08
N LEU A 302 6.34 -6.90 -8.94
CA LEU A 302 7.48 -7.32 -8.13
C LEU A 302 8.32 -8.38 -8.85
N GLU A 303 7.68 -9.33 -9.53
CA GLU A 303 8.37 -10.34 -10.37
C GLU A 303 9.21 -9.64 -11.45
N ALA A 304 8.64 -8.62 -12.11
CA ALA A 304 9.38 -7.80 -13.06
C ALA A 304 10.57 -7.07 -12.45
N MET A 305 10.42 -6.52 -11.24
CA MET A 305 11.53 -5.86 -10.55
C MET A 305 12.67 -6.84 -10.20
N VAL A 306 12.34 -8.07 -9.82
CA VAL A 306 13.32 -9.14 -9.57
C VAL A 306 14.04 -9.49 -10.88
N ARG A 307 13.30 -9.75 -11.96
CA ARG A 307 13.87 -10.08 -13.28
C ARG A 307 14.75 -8.98 -13.84
N ARG A 308 14.29 -7.73 -13.74
CA ARG A 308 15.07 -6.54 -14.12
C ARG A 308 16.41 -6.51 -13.39
N ARG A 309 16.42 -6.73 -12.07
CA ARG A 309 17.67 -6.75 -11.28
C ARG A 309 18.54 -7.97 -11.57
N ALA A 310 17.95 -9.09 -12.01
CA ALA A 310 18.68 -10.26 -12.47
C ALA A 310 19.24 -10.11 -13.90
N GLY A 311 18.87 -9.04 -14.62
CA GLY A 311 19.28 -8.78 -16.00
C GLY A 311 18.37 -9.38 -17.07
N ASP A 312 17.28 -10.06 -16.70
CA ASP A 312 16.25 -10.53 -17.64
C ASP A 312 15.28 -9.37 -17.96
N LEU A 313 15.73 -8.47 -18.83
CA LEU A 313 14.94 -7.30 -19.24
C LEU A 313 13.71 -7.69 -20.07
N SER A 314 13.79 -8.78 -20.84
CA SER A 314 12.67 -9.32 -21.63
C SER A 314 11.55 -9.84 -20.74
N GLY A 315 11.86 -10.73 -19.80
CA GLY A 315 10.86 -11.27 -18.89
C GLY A 315 10.34 -10.22 -17.91
N ALA A 316 11.12 -9.19 -17.60
CA ALA A 316 10.65 -8.02 -16.85
C ALA A 316 9.61 -7.22 -17.64
N ALA A 317 9.81 -7.02 -18.95
CA ALA A 317 8.85 -6.32 -19.81
C ALA A 317 7.51 -7.06 -19.85
N GLU A 318 7.54 -8.38 -20.09
CA GLU A 318 6.34 -9.23 -20.14
C GLU A 318 5.54 -9.21 -18.83
N SER A 319 6.24 -9.31 -17.69
CA SER A 319 5.62 -9.22 -16.37
C SER A 319 5.02 -7.83 -16.10
N LEU A 320 5.64 -6.75 -16.58
CA LEU A 320 5.09 -5.39 -16.45
C LEU A 320 3.87 -5.16 -17.33
N ASP A 321 3.87 -5.65 -18.56
CA ASP A 321 2.73 -5.55 -19.47
C ASP A 321 1.52 -6.25 -18.84
N SER A 322 1.71 -7.47 -18.36
CA SER A 322 0.68 -8.24 -17.63
C SER A 322 0.23 -7.52 -16.34
N SER A 323 1.15 -6.88 -15.61
CA SER A 323 0.83 -6.10 -14.40
C SER A 323 -0.04 -4.89 -14.71
N LEU A 324 0.26 -4.17 -15.78
CA LEU A 324 -0.47 -2.97 -16.19
C LEU A 324 -1.86 -3.35 -16.68
N GLU A 325 -1.97 -4.39 -17.52
CA GLU A 325 -3.27 -4.96 -17.93
C GLU A 325 -4.14 -5.33 -16.73
N ALA A 326 -3.59 -6.08 -15.77
CA ALA A 326 -4.32 -6.44 -14.55
C ALA A 326 -4.76 -5.22 -13.73
N SER A 327 -3.93 -4.16 -13.68
CA SER A 327 -4.26 -2.93 -12.96
C SER A 327 -5.33 -2.10 -13.66
N GLU A 328 -5.35 -2.09 -14.99
CA GLU A 328 -6.36 -1.42 -15.81
C GLU A 328 -7.72 -2.12 -15.68
N GLU A 329 -7.72 -3.47 -15.71
CA GLU A 329 -8.92 -4.29 -15.50
C GLU A 329 -9.57 -4.03 -14.13
N THR A 330 -8.76 -3.92 -13.06
CA THR A 330 -9.27 -3.70 -11.69
C THR A 330 -9.47 -2.22 -11.34
N GLN A 331 -9.04 -1.31 -12.22
CA GLN A 331 -9.03 0.14 -11.97
C GLN A 331 -8.26 0.54 -10.70
N GLU A 332 -7.20 -0.21 -10.37
CA GLU A 332 -6.35 0.05 -9.21
C GLU A 332 -5.31 1.14 -9.53
N ALA A 333 -5.71 2.41 -9.38
CA ALA A 333 -4.88 3.57 -9.70
C ALA A 333 -3.49 3.58 -9.02
N ARG A 334 -3.37 3.00 -7.82
CA ARG A 334 -2.08 2.83 -7.14
C ARG A 334 -1.16 1.84 -7.86
N GLU A 335 -1.69 0.70 -8.29
CA GLU A 335 -0.90 -0.30 -9.00
C GLU A 335 -0.57 0.19 -10.42
N LEU A 336 -1.43 1.00 -11.04
CA LEU A 336 -1.07 1.75 -12.25
C LEU A 336 0.11 2.70 -11.99
N ALA A 337 0.08 3.51 -10.94
CA ALA A 337 1.19 4.40 -10.60
C ALA A 337 2.50 3.62 -10.42
N CYS A 338 2.47 2.54 -9.63
CA CYS A 338 3.65 1.71 -9.39
C CYS A 338 4.11 0.96 -10.66
N GLY A 339 3.18 0.48 -11.48
CA GLY A 339 3.45 -0.23 -12.73
C GLY A 339 4.14 0.66 -13.76
N TRP A 340 3.61 1.85 -14.00
CA TRP A 340 4.22 2.84 -14.90
C TRP A 340 5.59 3.31 -14.39
N TRP A 341 5.75 3.43 -13.06
CA TRP A 341 7.05 3.75 -12.46
C TRP A 341 8.08 2.64 -12.74
N ALA A 342 7.71 1.38 -12.52
CA ALA A 342 8.58 0.24 -12.79
C ALA A 342 8.88 0.08 -14.29
N ARG A 343 7.92 0.40 -15.17
CA ARG A 343 8.16 0.44 -16.63
C ARG A 343 9.16 1.51 -17.03
N GLY A 344 9.01 2.72 -16.50
CA GLY A 344 9.97 3.79 -16.73
C GLY A 344 11.40 3.44 -16.28
N LEU A 345 11.55 2.69 -15.18
CA LEU A 345 12.85 2.15 -14.76
C LEU A 345 13.41 1.10 -15.73
N LEU A 346 12.57 0.23 -16.28
CA LEU A 346 12.99 -0.75 -17.28
C LEU A 346 13.44 -0.05 -18.57
N ASP A 347 12.70 0.95 -19.03
CA ASP A 347 13.06 1.70 -20.24
C ASP A 347 14.39 2.45 -20.07
N GLN A 348 14.69 2.93 -18.85
CA GLN A 348 16.02 3.48 -18.53
C GLN A 348 17.13 2.45 -18.71
N ASP A 349 16.94 1.21 -18.26
CA ASP A 349 17.92 0.13 -18.41
C ASP A 349 18.09 -0.29 -19.87
N LEU A 350 17.01 -0.20 -20.67
CA LEU A 350 17.04 -0.42 -22.12
C LEU A 350 17.67 0.74 -22.90
N GLY A 351 17.93 1.88 -22.23
CA GLY A 351 18.48 3.09 -22.84
C GLY A 351 17.47 3.96 -23.58
N ASP A 352 16.17 3.64 -23.51
CA ASP A 352 15.10 4.45 -24.12
C ASP A 352 14.68 5.57 -23.16
N GLN A 353 15.37 6.70 -23.26
CA GLN A 353 15.14 7.87 -22.42
C GLN A 353 13.77 8.53 -22.66
N GLU A 354 13.22 8.44 -23.87
CA GLU A 354 11.95 9.07 -24.22
C GLU A 354 10.77 8.26 -23.67
N ALA A 355 10.81 6.92 -23.83
CA ALA A 355 9.84 6.02 -23.22
C ALA A 355 9.91 6.11 -21.69
N ALA A 356 11.12 6.12 -21.11
CA ALA A 356 11.31 6.29 -19.68
C ALA A 356 10.65 7.58 -19.15
N GLU A 357 10.85 8.71 -19.83
CA GLU A 357 10.25 9.98 -19.42
C GLU A 357 8.72 9.93 -19.49
N THR A 358 8.19 9.34 -20.56
CA THR A 358 6.76 9.21 -20.80
C THR A 358 6.09 8.37 -19.71
N HIS A 359 6.65 7.19 -19.42
CA HIS A 359 6.09 6.29 -18.40
C HIS A 359 6.28 6.82 -16.98
N LEU A 360 7.42 7.46 -16.67
CA LEU A 360 7.59 8.12 -15.37
C LEU A 360 6.63 9.31 -15.18
N ARG A 361 6.34 10.09 -16.23
CA ARG A 361 5.31 11.14 -16.14
C ARG A 361 3.92 10.57 -15.91
N LYS A 362 3.55 9.50 -16.62
CA LYS A 362 2.29 8.81 -16.40
C LYS A 362 2.17 8.28 -14.96
N ALA A 363 3.25 7.70 -14.42
CA ALA A 363 3.33 7.29 -13.02
C ALA A 363 3.11 8.46 -12.04
N LEU A 364 3.72 9.62 -12.32
CA LEU A 364 3.57 10.82 -11.51
C LEU A 364 2.13 11.34 -11.51
N GLU A 365 1.47 11.34 -12.68
CA GLU A 365 0.06 11.75 -12.81
C GLU A 365 -0.85 10.91 -11.93
N TYR A 366 -0.72 9.57 -11.99
CA TYR A 366 -1.49 8.68 -11.11
C TYR A 366 -1.15 8.92 -9.63
N ALA A 367 0.14 9.02 -9.28
CA ALA A 367 0.57 9.22 -7.90
C ALA A 367 0.00 10.51 -7.30
N VAL A 368 0.02 11.61 -8.05
CA VAL A 368 -0.57 12.88 -7.65
C VAL A 368 -2.10 12.77 -7.55
N ALA A 369 -2.76 12.12 -8.51
CA ALA A 369 -4.21 11.97 -8.53
C ALA A 369 -4.74 11.18 -7.32
N ILE A 370 -4.01 10.18 -6.85
CA ILE A 370 -4.37 9.39 -5.65
C ILE A 370 -3.74 9.93 -4.35
N GLU A 371 -2.99 11.03 -4.45
CA GLU A 371 -2.23 11.67 -3.37
C GLU A 371 -1.31 10.67 -2.63
N ASP A 372 -0.62 9.81 -3.39
CA ASP A 372 0.41 8.92 -2.85
C ASP A 372 1.77 9.61 -2.91
N ARG A 373 2.11 10.26 -1.80
CA ARG A 373 3.34 11.06 -1.63
C ARG A 373 4.59 10.20 -1.72
N THR A 374 4.51 8.94 -1.32
CA THR A 374 5.64 8.01 -1.37
C THR A 374 5.99 7.65 -2.81
N VAL A 375 5.00 7.28 -3.63
CA VAL A 375 5.23 7.01 -5.06
C VAL A 375 5.60 8.29 -5.80
N GLU A 376 4.96 9.41 -5.48
CA GLU A 376 5.28 10.73 -6.07
C GLU A 376 6.77 11.07 -5.89
N ALA A 377 7.30 10.96 -4.66
CA ALA A 377 8.70 11.25 -4.39
C ALA A 377 9.67 10.33 -5.14
N ARG A 378 9.35 9.03 -5.26
CA ARG A 378 10.18 8.07 -5.99
C ARG A 378 10.24 8.40 -7.49
N VAL A 379 9.08 8.67 -8.08
CA VAL A 379 8.98 9.04 -9.49
C VAL A 379 9.73 10.34 -9.75
N LEU A 380 9.59 11.34 -8.87
CA LEU A 380 10.34 12.60 -8.96
C LEU A 380 11.86 12.39 -8.85
N SER A 381 12.33 11.52 -7.97
CA SER A 381 13.77 11.19 -7.90
C SER A 381 14.28 10.60 -9.22
N ASN A 382 13.53 9.69 -9.83
CA ASN A 382 13.90 9.07 -11.11
C ASN A 382 13.81 10.03 -12.30
N LEU A 383 12.79 10.90 -12.34
CA LEU A 383 12.72 12.00 -13.30
C LEU A 383 13.87 12.99 -13.12
N GLY A 384 14.36 13.16 -11.88
CA GLY A 384 15.55 13.93 -11.57
C GLY A 384 16.81 13.33 -12.19
N LEU A 385 17.00 12.02 -12.07
CA LEU A 385 18.09 11.29 -12.72
C LEU A 385 18.00 11.38 -14.26
N LEU A 386 16.81 11.17 -14.82
CA LEU A 386 16.60 11.24 -16.27
C LEU A 386 16.85 12.64 -16.83
N GLY A 387 16.34 13.68 -16.16
CA GLY A 387 16.57 15.06 -16.55
C GLY A 387 18.06 15.45 -16.48
N HIS A 388 18.85 14.77 -15.63
CA HIS A 388 20.29 14.94 -15.65
C HIS A 388 20.93 14.34 -16.92
N LEU A 389 20.57 13.11 -17.29
CA LEU A 389 21.06 12.45 -18.52
C LEU A 389 20.74 13.26 -19.79
N GLN A 390 19.61 13.99 -19.79
CA GLN A 390 19.19 14.89 -20.87
C GLN A 390 19.82 16.29 -20.82
N ALA A 391 20.81 16.53 -19.95
CA ALA A 391 21.41 17.84 -19.67
C ALA A 391 20.43 18.94 -19.20
N GLN A 392 19.23 18.57 -18.75
CA GLN A 392 18.19 19.47 -18.21
C GLN A 392 18.40 19.74 -16.71
N HIS A 393 19.56 20.27 -16.35
CA HIS A 393 20.00 20.33 -14.95
C HIS A 393 19.08 21.11 -14.00
N ALA A 394 18.48 22.21 -14.47
CA ALA A 394 17.54 22.99 -13.66
C ALA A 394 16.27 22.19 -13.34
N ARG A 395 15.82 21.35 -14.29
CA ARG A 395 14.71 20.44 -14.09
C ARG A 395 15.09 19.33 -13.10
N ALA A 396 16.24 18.68 -13.32
CA ALA A 396 16.75 17.64 -12.42
C ALA A 396 16.83 18.10 -10.96
N SER A 397 17.43 19.27 -10.71
CA SER A 397 17.52 19.84 -9.35
C SER A 397 16.17 20.25 -8.75
N ARG A 398 15.16 20.56 -9.57
CA ARG A 398 13.79 20.78 -9.06
C ARG A 398 13.15 19.46 -8.64
N MET A 399 13.20 18.44 -9.48
CA MET A 399 12.61 17.13 -9.19
C MET A 399 13.21 16.49 -7.94
N HIS A 400 14.55 16.49 -7.81
CA HIS A 400 15.24 15.98 -6.61
C HIS A 400 14.86 16.74 -5.34
N ARG A 401 14.75 18.07 -5.40
CA ARG A 401 14.31 18.87 -4.24
C ARG A 401 12.87 18.59 -3.86
N SER A 402 11.97 18.50 -4.84
CA SER A 402 10.57 18.14 -4.59
C SER A 402 10.49 16.77 -3.92
N ALA A 403 11.19 15.75 -4.43
CA ALA A 403 11.25 14.43 -3.81
C ALA A 403 11.72 14.50 -2.35
N GLN A 404 12.81 15.23 -2.07
CA GLN A 404 13.35 15.36 -0.71
C GLN A 404 12.39 16.11 0.22
N THR A 405 11.73 17.18 -0.25
CA THR A 405 10.72 17.90 0.55
C THR A 405 9.58 16.98 0.95
N ILE A 406 9.04 16.20 -0.01
CA ILE A 406 7.97 15.23 0.26
C ILE A 406 8.41 14.23 1.34
N LEU A 407 9.57 13.63 1.16
CA LEU A 407 10.07 12.58 2.07
C LEU A 407 10.38 13.13 3.47
N GLN A 408 10.80 14.39 3.55
CA GLN A 408 11.02 15.09 4.82
C GLN A 408 9.70 15.43 5.52
N GLU A 409 8.65 15.84 4.78
CA GLU A 409 7.31 16.06 5.31
C GLU A 409 6.69 14.76 5.84
N GLU A 410 6.87 13.64 5.14
CA GLU A 410 6.38 12.32 5.53
C GLU A 410 7.22 11.67 6.66
N GLY A 411 8.42 12.18 6.92
CA GLY A 411 9.34 11.64 7.93
C GLY A 411 9.98 10.31 7.54
N ASP A 412 10.05 9.96 6.25
CA ASP A 412 10.71 8.74 5.79
C ASP A 412 12.22 8.97 5.58
N SER A 413 12.97 8.89 6.67
CA SER A 413 14.42 9.13 6.68
C SER A 413 15.21 8.22 5.74
N ARG A 414 14.75 6.98 5.49
CA ARG A 414 15.46 6.05 4.60
C ARG A 414 15.29 6.41 3.13
N ALA A 415 14.05 6.62 2.72
CA ALA A 415 13.75 7.07 1.37
C ALA A 415 14.41 8.43 1.09
N LEU A 416 14.43 9.32 2.09
CA LEU A 416 15.12 10.61 2.00
C LEU A 416 16.62 10.42 1.72
N LEU A 417 17.29 9.48 2.41
CA LEU A 417 18.71 9.19 2.15
C LEU A 417 18.96 8.71 0.72
N ARG A 418 18.13 7.79 0.21
CA ARG A 418 18.23 7.29 -1.17
C ARG A 418 18.03 8.41 -2.19
N ALA A 419 17.02 9.26 -1.98
CA ALA A 419 16.78 10.44 -2.83
C ALA A 419 17.95 11.44 -2.80
N ARG A 420 18.62 11.59 -1.65
CA ARG A 420 19.82 12.45 -1.52
C ARG A 420 21.04 11.86 -2.24
N VAL A 421 21.24 10.54 -2.19
CA VAL A 421 22.29 9.87 -2.97
C VAL A 421 22.05 10.01 -4.48
N ASN A 422 20.80 9.83 -4.94
CA ASN A 422 20.44 10.04 -6.35
C ASN A 422 20.66 11.48 -6.81
N ALA A 423 20.35 12.46 -5.94
CA ALA A 423 20.66 13.86 -6.20
C ALA A 423 22.18 14.11 -6.25
N ALA A 424 22.97 13.47 -5.38
CA ALA A 424 24.42 13.58 -5.39
C ALA A 424 25.04 13.00 -6.67
N ALA A 425 24.55 11.85 -7.16
CA ALA A 425 24.96 11.28 -8.44
C ALA A 425 24.71 12.27 -9.59
N SER A 426 23.56 12.97 -9.57
CA SER A 426 23.26 14.02 -10.56
C SER A 426 24.13 15.28 -10.43
N LEU A 427 24.67 15.58 -9.24
CA LEU A 427 25.61 16.70 -9.03
C LEU A 427 27.04 16.32 -9.45
N LEU A 428 27.44 15.07 -9.19
CA LEU A 428 28.73 14.49 -9.58
C LEU A 428 28.95 14.61 -11.08
N ALA A 429 27.98 14.15 -11.87
CA ALA A 429 28.03 14.22 -13.32
C ALA A 429 27.91 15.65 -13.89
N ARG A 430 27.72 16.68 -13.05
CA ARG A 430 27.83 18.11 -13.42
C ARG A 430 29.19 18.73 -13.05
N GLY A 431 30.09 17.99 -12.42
CA GLY A 431 31.37 18.50 -11.93
C GLY A 431 31.25 19.47 -10.75
N LYS A 432 30.13 19.46 -10.00
CA LYS A 432 29.94 20.29 -8.80
C LYS A 432 30.64 19.66 -7.59
N THR A 433 31.98 19.66 -7.60
CA THR A 433 32.80 18.83 -6.69
C THR A 433 32.54 19.08 -5.20
N ALA A 434 32.51 20.35 -4.77
CA ALA A 434 32.38 20.69 -3.35
C ALA A 434 30.97 20.35 -2.78
N GLU A 435 29.91 20.69 -3.52
CA GLU A 435 28.52 20.37 -3.14
C GLU A 435 28.30 18.85 -3.11
N THR A 436 28.83 18.14 -4.11
CA THR A 436 28.73 16.68 -4.23
C THR A 436 29.42 15.98 -3.07
N ARG A 437 30.67 16.36 -2.76
CA ARG A 437 31.46 15.79 -1.65
C ARG A 437 30.71 15.89 -0.34
N LYS A 438 30.26 17.10 0.01
CA LYS A 438 29.52 17.35 1.25
C LYS A 438 28.27 16.48 1.34
N LEU A 439 27.48 16.42 0.27
CA LEU A 439 26.24 15.65 0.26
C LEU A 439 26.51 14.13 0.40
N LEU A 440 27.53 13.61 -0.28
CA LEU A 440 27.89 12.19 -0.20
C LEU A 440 28.46 11.80 1.17
N GLU A 441 29.29 12.65 1.80
CA GLU A 441 29.79 12.44 3.16
C GLU A 441 28.63 12.41 4.17
N GLU A 442 27.67 13.34 4.06
CA GLU A 442 26.45 13.32 4.87
C GLU A 442 25.62 12.05 4.64
N CYS A 443 25.47 11.60 3.39
CA CYS A 443 24.75 10.36 3.07
C CYS A 443 25.47 9.13 3.62
N PHE A 444 26.81 9.11 3.60
CA PHE A 444 27.61 8.04 4.16
C PHE A 444 27.43 7.94 5.68
N ASP A 445 27.54 9.06 6.40
CA ASP A 445 27.42 9.07 7.86
C ASP A 445 26.00 8.70 8.31
N LEU A 446 24.99 9.28 7.68
CA LEU A 446 23.58 8.96 7.97
C LEU A 446 23.23 7.52 7.56
N GLY A 447 23.73 7.04 6.42
CA GLY A 447 23.56 5.67 5.98
C GLY A 447 24.17 4.67 6.97
N ARG A 448 25.36 4.97 7.51
CA ARG A 448 25.98 4.15 8.56
C ARG A 448 25.17 4.15 9.85
N ALA A 449 24.66 5.32 10.27
CA ALA A 449 23.81 5.42 11.45
C ALA A 449 22.47 4.68 11.29
N ALA A 450 21.94 4.63 10.06
CA ALA A 450 20.73 3.90 9.70
C ALA A 450 20.96 2.42 9.36
N GLU A 451 22.21 1.96 9.41
CA GLU A 451 22.65 0.61 9.00
C GLU A 451 22.28 0.23 7.55
N ASP A 452 22.00 1.22 6.68
CA ASP A 452 21.67 1.01 5.27
C ASP A 452 22.96 0.82 4.45
N GLN A 453 23.40 -0.44 4.33
CA GLN A 453 24.63 -0.80 3.64
C GLN A 453 24.62 -0.42 2.16
N GLU A 454 23.46 -0.41 1.52
CA GLU A 454 23.32 -0.04 0.12
C GLU A 454 23.60 1.45 -0.07
N VAL A 455 22.97 2.32 0.72
CA VAL A 455 23.24 3.77 0.71
C VAL A 455 24.72 4.05 1.00
N VAL A 456 25.32 3.36 1.98
CA VAL A 456 26.74 3.49 2.32
C VAL A 456 27.63 3.08 1.14
N GLY A 457 27.35 1.95 0.51
CA GLY A 457 28.09 1.44 -0.63
C GLY A 457 28.03 2.39 -1.83
N VAL A 458 26.84 2.89 -2.16
CA VAL A 458 26.65 3.82 -3.28
C VAL A 458 27.26 5.20 -3.00
N ALA A 459 27.15 5.71 -1.77
CA ALA A 459 27.79 6.97 -1.39
C ALA A 459 29.31 6.89 -1.53
N LEU A 460 29.93 5.78 -1.08
CA LEU A 460 31.37 5.55 -1.28
C LEU A 460 31.75 5.40 -2.75
N ALA A 461 30.96 4.69 -3.55
CA ALA A 461 31.22 4.55 -4.98
C ALA A 461 31.24 5.92 -5.68
N ASN A 462 30.25 6.77 -5.41
CA ASN A 462 30.19 8.12 -5.95
C ASN A 462 31.32 9.02 -5.40
N LEU A 463 31.77 8.83 -4.15
CA LEU A 463 32.96 9.51 -3.62
C LEU A 463 34.24 9.06 -4.33
N ALA A 464 34.36 7.78 -4.66
CA ALA A 464 35.50 7.26 -5.42
C ALA A 464 35.56 7.88 -6.81
N SER A 465 34.43 7.90 -7.53
CA SER A 465 34.34 8.59 -8.84
C SER A 465 34.67 10.08 -8.74
N LEU A 466 34.24 10.75 -7.65
CA LEU A 466 34.62 12.15 -7.44
C LEU A 466 36.13 12.35 -7.24
N MET A 467 36.81 11.41 -6.56
CA MET A 467 38.27 11.43 -6.40
C MET A 467 38.98 11.16 -7.72
N ASP A 468 38.44 10.25 -8.52
CA ASP A 468 38.92 9.93 -9.86
C ASP A 468 38.95 11.15 -10.78
N GLN A 469 37.82 11.89 -10.83
CA GLN A 469 37.73 13.17 -11.55
C GLN A 469 38.76 14.20 -11.08
N GLY A 470 39.14 14.17 -9.80
CA GLY A 470 40.15 15.04 -9.21
C GLY A 470 41.60 14.64 -9.50
N GLY A 471 41.82 13.45 -10.07
CA GLY A 471 43.14 12.88 -10.31
C GLY A 471 43.77 12.18 -9.10
N ASP A 472 42.99 11.91 -8.05
CA ASP A 472 43.40 11.22 -6.82
C ASP A 472 43.21 9.70 -6.95
N TRP A 473 43.86 9.08 -7.93
CA TRP A 473 43.61 7.69 -8.36
C TRP A 473 43.81 6.63 -7.27
N ALA A 474 44.89 6.72 -6.50
CA ALA A 474 45.18 5.71 -5.46
C ALA A 474 44.14 5.72 -4.32
N PRO A 475 43.74 6.88 -3.77
CA PRO A 475 42.58 7.00 -2.91
C PRO A 475 41.27 6.51 -3.57
N ALA A 476 40.99 6.90 -4.81
CA ALA A 476 39.78 6.52 -5.54
C ALA A 476 39.61 4.99 -5.62
N ILE A 477 40.66 4.28 -6.05
CA ILE A 477 40.68 2.82 -6.15
C ILE A 477 40.42 2.16 -4.78
N THR A 478 41.03 2.71 -3.71
CA THR A 478 40.85 2.18 -2.35
C THR A 478 39.41 2.31 -1.89
N VAL A 479 38.80 3.48 -2.12
CA VAL A 479 37.41 3.75 -1.76
C VAL A 479 36.45 2.92 -2.61
N ALA A 480 36.67 2.79 -3.92
CA ALA A 480 35.85 1.97 -4.81
C ALA A 480 35.89 0.48 -4.45
N ARG A 481 37.06 -0.07 -4.07
CA ARG A 481 37.13 -1.46 -3.57
C ARG A 481 36.28 -1.66 -2.32
N ARG A 482 36.31 -0.71 -1.39
CA ARG A 482 35.48 -0.76 -0.19
C ARG A 482 33.99 -0.64 -0.53
N ALA A 483 33.63 0.25 -1.46
CA ALA A 483 32.27 0.38 -1.96
C ALA A 483 31.75 -0.95 -2.56
N ALA A 484 32.54 -1.57 -3.44
CA ALA A 484 32.20 -2.85 -4.05
C ALA A 484 32.04 -3.97 -3.00
N GLN A 485 32.87 -4.01 -1.97
CA GLN A 485 32.73 -4.99 -0.88
C GLN A 485 31.41 -4.80 -0.12
N ILE A 486 31.09 -3.56 0.26
CA ILE A 486 29.85 -3.24 1.01
C ILE A 486 28.61 -3.54 0.16
N LEU A 487 28.62 -3.17 -1.13
CA LEU A 487 27.52 -3.48 -2.05
C LEU A 487 27.29 -4.98 -2.21
N GLY A 488 28.36 -5.79 -2.22
CA GLY A 488 28.26 -7.24 -2.20
C GLY A 488 27.61 -7.78 -0.92
N LEU A 489 28.00 -7.25 0.26
CA LEU A 489 27.36 -7.61 1.53
C LEU A 489 25.90 -7.15 1.62
N ALA A 490 25.55 -6.07 0.92
CA ALA A 490 24.17 -5.59 0.77
C ALA A 490 23.36 -6.38 -0.28
N GLY A 491 23.95 -7.38 -0.94
CA GLY A 491 23.29 -8.16 -1.99
C GLY A 491 23.04 -7.37 -3.30
N ARG A 492 23.62 -6.18 -3.47
CA ARG A 492 23.57 -5.39 -4.72
C ARG A 492 24.70 -5.83 -5.66
N GLU A 493 24.65 -7.07 -6.13
CA GLU A 493 25.63 -7.63 -7.07
C GLU A 493 25.68 -6.84 -8.39
N ASP A 494 24.54 -6.32 -8.83
CA ASP A 494 24.39 -5.43 -9.98
C ASP A 494 25.25 -4.17 -9.85
N LEU A 495 25.18 -3.49 -8.70
CA LEU A 495 25.99 -2.29 -8.43
C LEU A 495 27.44 -2.65 -8.14
N GLN A 496 27.69 -3.76 -7.45
CA GLN A 496 29.05 -4.25 -7.20
C GLN A 496 29.79 -4.51 -8.52
N ALA A 497 29.15 -5.17 -9.48
CA ALA A 497 29.72 -5.44 -10.79
C ALA A 497 30.07 -4.15 -11.54
N ARG A 498 29.19 -3.14 -11.46
CA ARG A 498 29.45 -1.82 -12.06
C ARG A 498 30.67 -1.12 -11.44
N VAL A 499 30.78 -1.12 -10.10
CA VAL A 499 31.98 -0.57 -9.43
C VAL A 499 33.24 -1.38 -9.73
N ARG A 500 33.14 -2.70 -9.94
CA ARG A 500 34.28 -3.52 -10.39
C ARG A 500 34.73 -3.17 -11.80
N SER A 501 33.81 -2.88 -12.72
CA SER A 501 34.15 -2.38 -14.06
C SER A 501 35.01 -1.11 -13.97
N TRP A 502 34.62 -0.15 -13.12
CA TRP A 502 35.41 1.06 -12.89
C TRP A 502 36.84 0.74 -12.42
N LEU A 503 36.98 -0.21 -11.50
CA LEU A 503 38.29 -0.63 -10.98
C LEU A 503 39.19 -1.29 -12.04
N GLU A 504 38.60 -1.98 -13.02
CA GLU A 504 39.32 -2.56 -14.15
C GLU A 504 39.81 -1.46 -15.10
N GLU A 505 38.99 -0.45 -15.34
CA GLU A 505 39.33 0.72 -16.16
C GLU A 505 40.40 1.62 -15.49
N TRP A 506 40.36 1.76 -14.17
CA TRP A 506 41.32 2.58 -13.40
C TRP A 506 42.66 1.87 -13.11
N ALA A 507 42.82 0.61 -13.52
CA ALA A 507 44.00 -0.19 -13.19
C ALA A 507 45.28 0.34 -13.90
N PRO A 508 46.44 0.36 -13.21
CA PRO A 508 47.69 0.86 -13.78
C PRO A 508 48.15 -0.04 -14.94
N GLY A 509 47.96 0.45 -16.17
CA GLY A 509 48.26 -0.28 -17.42
C GLY A 509 47.12 -0.21 -18.45
N GLY A 510 45.89 0.05 -18.01
CA GLY A 510 44.81 0.54 -18.87
C GLY A 510 45.09 2.00 -19.22
N GLY A 511 44.98 2.38 -20.51
CA GLY A 511 45.09 3.78 -20.89
C GLY A 511 44.10 4.63 -20.10
N SER A 512 44.41 5.91 -19.89
CA SER A 512 43.53 6.89 -19.23
C SER A 512 42.07 6.65 -19.64
N PRO A 513 41.12 6.52 -18.69
CA PRO A 513 39.72 6.31 -19.05
C PRO A 513 39.26 7.41 -20.00
N PRO A 514 38.37 7.11 -20.97
CA PRO A 514 37.81 8.13 -21.84
C PRO A 514 37.14 9.21 -20.98
N ARG A 515 37.78 10.38 -20.89
CA ARG A 515 37.43 11.50 -20.00
C ARG A 515 36.05 12.13 -20.23
N ASP A 516 35.29 11.62 -21.19
CA ASP A 516 33.96 12.14 -21.57
C ASP A 516 32.80 11.45 -20.85
N GLN A 517 33.04 10.40 -20.05
CA GLN A 517 31.99 9.77 -19.21
C GLN A 517 32.32 9.91 -17.73
N THR A 518 31.45 10.58 -16.99
CA THR A 518 31.49 10.57 -15.52
C THR A 518 30.78 9.34 -15.00
N ASP A 519 31.53 8.44 -14.40
CA ASP A 519 30.98 7.33 -13.64
C ASP A 519 30.15 7.83 -12.46
N HIS A 520 28.90 7.41 -12.39
CA HIS A 520 28.03 7.69 -11.27
C HIS A 520 27.08 6.52 -11.06
N LEU A 521 26.68 6.34 -9.81
CA LEU A 521 25.90 5.19 -9.36
C LEU A 521 24.64 5.70 -8.64
N PRO A 522 23.48 5.70 -9.31
CA PRO A 522 22.20 5.89 -8.63
C PRO A 522 21.75 4.60 -7.92
N ILE A 523 20.78 4.72 -7.01
CA ILE A 523 20.14 3.63 -6.26
C ILE A 523 18.93 3.07 -6.98
#